data_AF-A0A7W8VDC1-F1
#
_entry.id   AF-A0A7W8VDC1-F1
#
_cell.length_a   1.000
_cell.length_b   1.000
_cell.length_c   1.000
_cell.angle_alpha   90.00
_cell.angle_beta   90.00
_cell.angle_gamma   90.00
#
_symmetry.space_group_name_H-M   'P 1'
#
loop_
_entity.id
_entity.type
_entity.pdbx_description
1 polymer ?
#
loop_
_entity_poly.entity_id
_entity_poly.type
_entity_poly.pdbx_seq_one_letter_code
_entity_poly.pdbx_strand_id
1 'polypeptide(L)'
;MIPQHPRTRVFAAGLALTLFAGACSGGGDEEPSREIDTSSDAYTEYSGVALPQGIEDPKIAAEYDEFDSPVYNVEFSGSPEQAEEVCEGIGNWLPRVDGVSEEEREQFGISAEALEAAGEDVRGCSALDMETGVQNEGIVLYPDGGTADVYLRSYDLPR
;
A
#
# COMPACT_ATOMS: atom_id res chain seq x y z
N MET A 1 35.69 40.41 29.20
CA MET A 1 35.22 41.05 30.44
C MET A 1 33.88 40.45 30.83
N ILE A 2 33.81 39.96 32.07
CA ILE A 2 32.63 40.00 32.97
C ILE A 2 31.45 39.05 32.64
N PRO A 3 30.81 38.47 33.68
CA PRO A 3 30.67 37.02 33.79
C PRO A 3 29.27 36.56 34.30
N GLN A 4 29.20 35.28 34.68
CA GLN A 4 28.37 34.69 35.76
C GLN A 4 26.82 34.81 35.73
N HIS A 5 26.18 33.64 35.81
CA HIS A 5 24.85 33.45 36.42
C HIS A 5 24.78 34.11 37.81
N PRO A 6 23.63 34.65 38.26
CA PRO A 6 22.76 33.84 39.15
C PRO A 6 21.25 34.22 39.25
N ARG A 7 20.49 33.23 39.75
CA ARG A 7 19.39 33.28 40.76
C ARG A 7 18.03 33.93 40.47
N THR A 8 17.04 33.04 40.34
CA THR A 8 15.87 32.85 41.22
C THR A 8 15.12 34.08 41.76
N ARG A 9 13.82 34.18 41.44
CA ARG A 9 12.77 34.57 42.41
C ARG A 9 11.48 33.77 42.20
N VAL A 10 10.96 33.31 43.33
CA VAL A 10 9.71 32.58 43.57
C VAL A 10 8.64 33.59 44.01
N PHE A 11 7.39 33.42 43.54
CA PHE A 11 6.11 33.75 44.22
C PHE A 11 5.06 32.86 43.52
N ALA A 12 4.52 31.78 44.08
CA ALA A 12 3.69 31.56 45.28
C ALA A 12 2.24 32.09 45.17
N ALA A 13 1.31 31.21 45.57
CA ALA A 13 -0.16 31.31 45.62
C ALA A 13 -0.88 30.98 44.29
N GLY A 14 -1.71 29.94 44.15
CA GLY A 14 -2.37 29.07 45.12
C GLY A 14 -3.83 28.92 44.69
N LEU A 15 -4.34 27.69 44.54
CA LEU A 15 -5.61 27.27 45.14
C LEU A 15 -5.81 25.76 44.91
N ALA A 16 -6.42 25.16 45.92
CA ALA A 16 -6.61 23.74 46.10
C ALA A 16 -7.91 23.22 45.47
N LEU A 17 -7.89 21.90 45.20
CA LEU A 17 -8.97 20.91 45.17
C LEU A 17 -10.35 21.29 44.62
N THR A 18 -10.80 20.51 43.63
CA THR A 18 -12.07 19.76 43.81
C THR A 18 -12.05 18.45 43.03
N LEU A 19 -12.39 17.36 43.72
CA LEU A 19 -12.72 16.07 43.14
C LEU A 19 -13.97 16.20 42.26
N PHE A 20 -13.94 15.58 41.08
CA PHE A 20 -15.08 14.84 40.57
C PHE A 20 -14.61 13.45 40.14
N ALA A 21 -14.90 12.49 41.00
CA ALA A 21 -15.08 11.12 40.58
C ALA A 21 -16.33 11.08 39.68
N GLY A 22 -16.10 11.18 38.38
CA GLY A 22 -17.03 10.80 37.34
C GLY A 22 -16.45 9.59 36.64
N ALA A 23 -16.65 8.41 37.23
CA ALA A 23 -16.48 7.15 36.53
C ALA A 23 -17.53 7.09 35.42
N CYS A 24 -17.20 7.59 34.24
CA CYS A 24 -17.77 7.09 33.01
C CYS A 24 -16.74 6.09 32.49
N SER A 25 -17.04 4.79 32.66
CA SER A 25 -16.55 3.74 31.79
C SER A 25 -16.92 4.12 30.35
N GLY A 26 -16.09 4.94 29.70
CA GLY A 26 -15.92 4.87 28.27
C GLY A 26 -14.98 3.71 28.06
N GLY A 27 -15.52 2.49 28.07
CA GLY A 27 -14.85 1.41 27.38
C GLY A 27 -14.67 1.91 25.96
N GLY A 28 -13.44 2.29 25.61
CA GLY A 28 -13.02 2.17 24.24
C GLY A 28 -13.11 0.68 24.00
N ASP A 29 -14.27 0.23 23.51
CA ASP A 29 -14.28 -0.90 22.62
C ASP A 29 -13.35 -0.47 21.48
N GLU A 30 -12.06 -0.78 21.62
CA GLU A 30 -11.20 -1.01 20.47
C GLU A 30 -11.98 -2.06 19.68
N GLU A 31 -12.78 -1.62 18.71
CA GLU A 31 -13.34 -2.52 17.72
C GLU A 31 -12.16 -3.35 17.24
N PRO A 32 -12.23 -4.69 17.31
CA PRO A 32 -11.13 -5.52 16.87
C PRO A 32 -10.85 -5.10 15.44
N SER A 33 -9.70 -4.46 15.23
CA SER A 33 -9.24 -4.10 13.90
C SER A 33 -9.26 -5.39 13.12
N ARG A 34 -10.17 -5.50 12.16
CA ARG A 34 -10.28 -6.68 11.32
C ARG A 34 -9.01 -6.71 10.50
N GLU A 35 -8.02 -7.48 10.95
CA GLU A 35 -6.78 -7.65 10.20
C GLU A 35 -7.12 -8.36 8.88
N ILE A 36 -6.62 -7.81 7.78
CA ILE A 36 -6.66 -8.46 6.48
C ILE A 36 -5.46 -9.41 6.40
N ASP A 37 -5.70 -10.64 5.98
CA ASP A 37 -4.63 -11.61 5.73
C ASP A 37 -3.83 -11.17 4.50
N THR A 38 -2.59 -10.71 4.70
CA THR A 38 -1.70 -10.26 3.63
C THR A 38 -0.72 -11.34 3.16
N SER A 39 -1.04 -12.62 3.39
CA SER A 39 -0.27 -13.72 2.80
C SER A 39 -0.47 -13.81 1.28
N SER A 40 0.51 -14.39 0.58
CA SER A 40 0.40 -14.63 -0.86
C SER A 40 -0.78 -15.55 -1.20
N ASP A 41 -1.06 -16.54 -0.36
CA ASP A 41 -2.20 -17.45 -0.55
C ASP A 41 -3.53 -16.69 -0.47
N ALA A 42 -3.69 -15.79 0.51
CA ALA A 42 -4.89 -14.95 0.65
C ALA A 42 -5.05 -13.98 -0.54
N TYR A 43 -3.95 -13.37 -1.00
CA TYR A 43 -3.97 -12.54 -2.21
C TYR A 43 -4.42 -13.35 -3.43
N THR A 44 -3.87 -14.54 -3.66
CA THR A 44 -4.23 -15.38 -4.81
C THR A 44 -5.67 -15.89 -4.71
N GLU A 45 -6.16 -16.25 -3.52
CA GLU A 45 -7.55 -16.62 -3.31
C GLU A 45 -8.50 -15.45 -3.62
N TYR A 46 -8.15 -14.23 -3.21
CA TYR A 46 -8.95 -13.03 -3.45
C TYR A 46 -8.94 -12.60 -4.93
N SER A 47 -7.74 -12.47 -5.50
CA SER A 47 -7.54 -11.86 -6.83
C SER A 47 -7.68 -12.84 -7.99
N GLY A 48 -7.49 -14.14 -7.74
CA GLY A 48 -7.28 -15.15 -8.77
C GLY A 48 -5.90 -15.07 -9.45
N VAL A 49 -5.03 -14.15 -9.03
CA VAL A 49 -3.70 -13.92 -9.60
C VAL A 49 -2.65 -14.67 -8.79
N ALA A 50 -1.90 -15.55 -9.44
CA ALA A 50 -0.77 -16.24 -8.83
C ALA A 50 0.52 -15.43 -9.01
N LEU A 51 1.30 -15.30 -7.94
CA LEU A 51 2.65 -14.73 -8.03
C LEU A 51 3.63 -15.75 -8.65
N PRO A 52 4.63 -15.31 -9.43
CA PRO A 52 5.57 -16.21 -10.08
C PRO A 52 6.40 -16.98 -9.06
N GLN A 53 6.84 -18.18 -9.44
CA GLN A 53 7.73 -18.95 -8.59
C GLN A 53 9.09 -18.25 -8.43
N GLY A 54 9.65 -18.33 -7.22
CA GLY A 54 10.99 -17.83 -6.93
C GLY A 54 11.06 -16.32 -6.64
N ILE A 55 9.93 -15.61 -6.58
CA ILE A 55 9.89 -14.28 -5.98
C ILE A 55 10.15 -14.41 -4.48
N GLU A 56 11.19 -13.72 -4.00
CA GLU A 56 11.53 -13.67 -2.58
C GLU A 56 10.81 -12.49 -1.92
N ASP A 57 10.13 -12.77 -0.81
CA ASP A 57 9.49 -11.77 0.08
C ASP A 57 8.69 -10.66 -0.65
N PRO A 58 7.64 -11.00 -1.44
CA PRO A 58 6.78 -9.99 -2.03
C PRO A 58 6.14 -9.15 -0.93
N LYS A 59 6.13 -7.82 -1.11
CA LYS A 59 5.45 -6.93 -0.18
C LYS A 59 3.97 -6.94 -0.53
N ILE A 60 3.14 -7.45 0.37
CA ILE A 60 1.69 -7.47 0.21
C ILE A 60 1.11 -6.60 1.32
N ALA A 61 0.38 -5.57 0.93
CA ALA A 61 -0.38 -4.70 1.81
C ALA A 61 -1.85 -4.76 1.42
N ALA A 62 -2.73 -4.59 2.40
CA ALA A 62 -4.15 -4.48 2.13
C ALA A 62 -4.83 -3.53 3.11
N GLU A 63 -5.85 -2.84 2.63
CA GLU A 63 -6.73 -1.97 3.41
C GLU A 63 -8.18 -2.17 2.97
N TYR A 64 -9.13 -1.77 3.81
CA TYR A 64 -10.53 -1.71 3.42
C TYR A 64 -10.81 -0.39 2.70
N ASP A 65 -11.57 -0.47 1.61
CA ASP A 65 -12.11 0.71 0.94
C ASP A 65 -13.33 1.28 1.71
N GLU A 66 -13.96 2.30 1.13
CA GLU A 66 -15.14 2.95 1.73
C GLU A 66 -16.39 2.06 1.81
N PHE A 67 -16.36 0.88 1.18
CA PHE A 67 -17.43 -0.12 1.16
C PHE A 67 -17.11 -1.37 1.98
N ASP A 68 -16.10 -1.30 2.87
CA ASP A 68 -15.59 -2.44 3.66
C ASP A 68 -15.12 -3.62 2.79
N SER A 69 -14.71 -3.36 1.55
CA SER A 69 -14.12 -4.35 0.64
C SER A 69 -12.60 -4.25 0.65
N PRO A 70 -11.86 -5.37 0.68
CA PRO A 70 -10.41 -5.32 0.74
C PRO A 70 -9.82 -4.86 -0.60
N VAL A 71 -8.80 -4.01 -0.53
CA VAL A 71 -7.95 -3.62 -1.65
C VAL A 71 -6.56 -4.14 -1.37
N TYR A 72 -6.04 -5.02 -2.23
CA TYR A 72 -4.68 -5.54 -2.13
C TYR A 72 -3.75 -4.77 -3.04
N ASN A 73 -2.59 -4.38 -2.52
CA ASN A 73 -1.45 -3.89 -3.27
C ASN A 73 -0.27 -4.85 -3.08
N VAL A 74 0.36 -5.24 -4.18
CA VAL A 74 1.53 -6.14 -4.18
C VAL A 74 2.69 -5.47 -4.89
N GLU A 75 3.87 -5.49 -4.28
CA GLU A 75 5.13 -5.04 -4.87
C GLU A 75 6.16 -6.18 -4.81
N PHE A 76 6.81 -6.46 -5.94
CA PHE A 76 7.98 -7.32 -5.98
C PHE A 76 8.91 -6.96 -7.14
N SER A 77 10.17 -7.39 -7.03
CA SER A 77 11.16 -7.31 -8.11
C SER A 77 11.51 -8.71 -8.60
N GLY A 78 11.63 -8.88 -9.92
CA GLY A 78 11.96 -10.16 -10.54
C GLY A 78 12.65 -10.00 -11.89
N SER A 79 12.70 -11.08 -12.67
CA SER A 79 13.12 -11.00 -14.07
C SER A 79 12.00 -10.41 -14.95
N PRO A 80 12.34 -9.85 -16.12
CA PRO A 80 11.35 -9.46 -17.13
C PRO A 80 10.36 -10.58 -17.48
N GLU A 81 10.84 -11.83 -17.56
CA GLU A 81 10.02 -13.01 -17.85
C GLU A 81 9.00 -13.30 -16.74
N GLN A 82 9.38 -13.14 -15.47
CA GLN A 82 8.47 -13.31 -14.32
C GLN A 82 7.41 -12.20 -14.29
N ALA A 83 7.79 -10.96 -14.61
CA ALA A 83 6.83 -9.87 -14.74
C ALA A 83 5.86 -10.13 -15.91
N GLU A 84 6.36 -10.72 -17.00
CA GLU A 84 5.52 -11.08 -18.12
C GLU A 84 4.52 -12.19 -17.76
N GLU A 85 4.95 -13.23 -17.03
CA GLU A 85 4.09 -14.32 -16.55
C GLU A 85 2.91 -13.81 -15.72
N VAL A 86 3.14 -12.88 -14.77
CA VAL A 86 2.04 -12.28 -13.99
C VAL A 86 1.05 -11.54 -14.88
N CYS A 87 1.56 -10.69 -15.77
CA CYS A 87 0.68 -9.89 -16.62
C CYS A 87 -0.07 -10.75 -17.64
N GLU A 88 0.48 -11.86 -18.10
CA GLU A 88 -0.25 -12.88 -18.86
C GLU A 88 -1.34 -13.57 -18.00
N GLY A 89 -1.05 -13.84 -16.73
CA GLY A 89 -2.01 -14.39 -15.77
C GLY A 89 -3.19 -13.46 -15.46
N ILE A 90 -2.95 -12.15 -15.39
CA ILE A 90 -3.99 -11.13 -15.27
C ILE A 90 -4.76 -11.01 -16.59
N GLY A 91 -4.06 -10.78 -17.69
CA GLY A 91 -4.62 -10.52 -19.01
C GLY A 91 -4.44 -9.07 -19.50
N ASN A 92 -4.77 -8.88 -20.79
CA ASN A 92 -4.64 -7.64 -21.58
C ASN A 92 -3.38 -6.82 -21.32
N TRP A 93 -2.33 -7.10 -22.09
CA TRP A 93 -1.16 -6.21 -22.16
C TRP A 93 -1.51 -4.85 -22.75
N LEU A 94 -1.22 -3.80 -21.99
CA LEU A 94 -1.50 -2.41 -22.36
C LEU A 94 -0.19 -1.61 -22.45
N PRO A 95 0.15 -1.06 -23.64
CA PRO A 95 1.24 -0.10 -23.72
C PRO A 95 0.86 1.19 -22.97
N ARG A 96 1.77 1.68 -22.13
CA ARG A 96 1.58 2.88 -21.31
C ARG A 96 2.27 4.08 -21.94
N VAL A 97 1.70 4.59 -23.04
CA VAL A 97 2.31 5.67 -23.85
C VAL A 97 2.47 6.97 -23.07
N ASP A 98 1.55 7.25 -22.14
CA ASP A 98 1.58 8.44 -21.29
C ASP A 98 2.30 8.19 -19.93
N GLY A 99 2.92 7.01 -19.76
CA GLY A 99 3.56 6.59 -18.52
C GLY A 99 2.58 6.24 -17.41
N VAL A 100 2.95 6.57 -16.16
CA VAL A 100 2.12 6.37 -14.95
C VAL A 100 1.72 7.75 -14.42
N SER A 101 0.41 7.96 -14.26
CA SER A 101 -0.14 9.21 -13.71
C SER A 101 0.17 9.37 -12.21
N GLU A 102 0.05 10.59 -11.68
CA GLU A 102 0.25 10.86 -10.24
C GLU A 102 -0.75 10.07 -9.38
N GLU A 103 -2.02 10.00 -9.80
CA GLU A 103 -3.06 9.22 -9.12
C GLU A 103 -2.71 7.73 -9.07
N GLU A 104 -2.27 7.14 -10.17
CA GLU A 104 -1.85 5.74 -10.19
C GLU A 104 -0.62 5.49 -9.32
N ARG A 105 0.32 6.44 -9.26
CA ARG A 105 1.48 6.31 -8.38
C ARG A 105 1.08 6.23 -6.92
N GLU A 106 0.13 7.05 -6.51
CA GLU A 106 -0.38 7.03 -5.14
C GLU A 106 -1.14 5.73 -4.86
N GLN A 107 -2.01 5.29 -5.78
CA GLN A 107 -2.81 4.07 -5.62
C GLN A 107 -1.96 2.80 -5.55
N PHE A 108 -0.91 2.71 -6.38
CA PHE A 108 0.01 1.55 -6.42
C PHE A 108 1.19 1.69 -5.44
N GLY A 109 1.36 2.84 -4.79
CA GLY A 109 2.52 3.10 -3.92
C GLY A 109 3.86 3.23 -4.67
N ILE A 110 3.84 3.62 -5.95
CA ILE A 110 5.03 3.73 -6.80
C ILE A 110 5.81 5.01 -6.46
N SER A 111 7.05 4.84 -5.98
CA SER A 111 7.93 5.95 -5.63
C SER A 111 8.37 6.74 -6.87
N ALA A 112 8.72 8.02 -6.67
CA ALA A 112 9.30 8.84 -7.74
C ALA A 112 10.62 8.24 -8.26
N GLU A 113 11.40 7.64 -7.36
CA GLU A 113 12.71 7.04 -7.63
C GLU A 113 12.59 5.81 -8.53
N ALA A 114 11.58 4.97 -8.30
CA ALA A 114 11.31 3.78 -9.13
C ALA A 114 10.96 4.18 -10.57
N LEU A 115 10.13 5.22 -10.75
CA LEU A 115 9.79 5.73 -12.08
C LEU A 115 10.96 6.41 -12.78
N GLU A 116 11.75 7.19 -12.05
CA GLU A 116 12.96 7.81 -12.61
C GLU A 116 13.93 6.73 -13.12
N ALA A 117 14.09 5.63 -12.38
CA ALA A 117 14.91 4.51 -12.79
C ALA A 117 14.37 3.81 -14.05
N ALA A 118 13.06 3.63 -14.16
CA ALA A 118 12.39 2.97 -15.30
C ALA A 118 12.42 3.80 -16.60
N GLY A 119 12.42 5.13 -16.48
CA GLY A 119 12.32 6.02 -17.64
C GLY A 119 11.01 5.83 -18.42
N GLU A 120 11.10 5.63 -19.73
CA GLU A 120 9.93 5.46 -20.63
C GLU A 120 9.47 4.00 -20.76
N ASP A 121 10.22 3.03 -20.21
CA ASP A 121 9.89 1.61 -20.38
C ASP A 121 8.96 1.12 -19.27
N VAL A 122 7.69 1.47 -19.45
CA VAL A 122 6.58 1.09 -18.56
C VAL A 122 5.57 0.26 -19.34
N ARG A 123 5.05 -0.78 -18.71
CA ARG A 123 3.94 -1.60 -19.23
C ARG A 123 2.86 -1.74 -18.18
N GLY A 124 1.65 -2.06 -18.63
CA GLY A 124 0.58 -2.44 -17.72
C GLY A 124 -0.23 -3.63 -18.21
N CYS A 125 -0.98 -4.20 -17.30
CA CYS A 125 -1.94 -5.27 -17.55
C CYS A 125 -3.21 -5.04 -16.74
N SER A 126 -4.35 -5.53 -17.22
CA SER A 126 -5.64 -5.26 -16.59
C SER A 126 -6.70 -6.28 -17.02
N ALA A 127 -7.43 -6.82 -16.05
CA ALA A 127 -8.60 -7.65 -16.32
C ALA A 127 -9.61 -7.60 -15.18
N LEU A 128 -10.88 -7.66 -15.56
CA LEU A 128 -12.00 -7.87 -14.64
C LEU A 128 -12.39 -9.35 -14.68
N ASP A 129 -12.35 -10.01 -13.53
CA ASP A 129 -13.00 -11.31 -13.36
C ASP A 129 -14.51 -11.10 -13.21
N MET A 130 -15.27 -11.54 -14.22
CA MET A 130 -16.73 -11.38 -14.22
C MET A 130 -17.47 -12.33 -13.27
N GLU A 131 -16.82 -13.39 -12.78
CA GLU A 131 -17.42 -14.32 -11.82
C GLU A 131 -17.38 -13.74 -10.40
N THR A 132 -16.21 -13.23 -10.00
CA THR A 132 -15.98 -12.68 -8.66
C THR A 132 -16.33 -11.19 -8.58
N GLY A 133 -16.11 -10.44 -9.67
CA GLY A 133 -16.24 -8.98 -9.71
C GLY A 133 -14.95 -8.24 -9.34
N VAL A 134 -13.83 -8.96 -9.20
CA VAL A 134 -12.53 -8.39 -8.85
C VAL A 134 -11.84 -7.85 -10.09
N GLN A 135 -11.46 -6.56 -10.04
CA GLN A 135 -10.60 -5.91 -11.00
C GLN A 135 -9.14 -6.10 -10.57
N ASN A 136 -8.33 -6.64 -11.47
CA ASN A 136 -6.90 -6.77 -11.32
C ASN A 136 -6.19 -5.80 -12.26
N GLU A 137 -5.21 -5.08 -11.74
CA GLU A 137 -4.39 -4.14 -12.49
C GLU A 137 -2.91 -4.35 -12.13
N GLY A 138 -2.04 -4.18 -13.10
CA GLY A 138 -0.60 -4.28 -12.92
C GLY A 138 0.14 -3.17 -13.66
N ILE A 139 1.21 -2.70 -13.04
CA ILE A 139 2.22 -1.80 -13.63
C ILE A 139 3.58 -2.49 -13.50
N VAL A 140 4.30 -2.55 -14.61
CA VAL A 140 5.64 -3.11 -14.68
C VAL A 140 6.62 -2.03 -15.12
N LEU A 141 7.67 -1.86 -14.33
CA LEU A 141 8.78 -0.93 -14.56
C LEU A 141 10.05 -1.71 -14.89
N TYR A 142 10.79 -1.29 -15.92
CA TYR A 142 12.03 -1.94 -16.36
C TYR A 142 13.24 -1.01 -16.15
N PRO A 143 13.85 -0.96 -14.95
CA PRO A 143 14.88 0.03 -14.63
C PRO A 143 16.24 -0.18 -15.32
N ASP A 144 16.62 -1.43 -15.61
CA ASP A 144 17.94 -1.75 -16.18
C ASP A 144 17.93 -2.85 -17.26
N GLY A 145 16.74 -3.32 -17.65
CA GLY A 145 16.53 -4.39 -18.65
C GLY A 145 16.90 -5.80 -18.18
N GLY A 146 17.51 -5.95 -16.99
CA GLY A 146 17.76 -7.24 -16.35
C GLY A 146 16.80 -7.56 -15.22
N THR A 147 16.15 -6.54 -14.68
CA THR A 147 15.15 -6.60 -13.62
C THR A 147 13.85 -5.93 -14.05
N ALA A 148 12.76 -6.34 -13.41
CA ALA A 148 11.46 -5.73 -13.54
C ALA A 148 10.83 -5.55 -12.15
N ASP A 149 10.40 -4.33 -11.84
CA ASP A 149 9.62 -4.04 -10.64
C ASP A 149 8.14 -4.08 -11.00
N VAL A 150 7.38 -4.87 -10.26
CA VAL A 150 5.97 -5.15 -10.53
C VAL A 150 5.13 -4.63 -9.37
N TYR A 151 4.11 -3.85 -9.72
CA TYR A 151 3.14 -3.27 -8.80
C TYR A 151 1.76 -3.75 -9.22
N LEU A 152 1.09 -4.52 -8.38
CA LEU A 152 -0.25 -5.05 -8.63
C LEU A 152 -1.25 -4.41 -7.69
N ARG A 153 -2.48 -4.23 -8.18
CA ARG A 153 -3.63 -3.78 -7.40
C ARG A 153 -4.84 -4.64 -7.73
N SER A 154 -5.51 -5.16 -6.70
CA SER A 154 -6.71 -6.00 -6.85
C SER A 154 -7.81 -5.48 -5.93
N TYR A 155 -9.01 -5.26 -6.47
CA TYR A 155 -10.12 -4.66 -5.74
C TYR A 155 -11.47 -5.02 -6.37
N ASP A 156 -12.54 -4.98 -5.57
CA ASP A 156 -13.90 -5.16 -6.05
C ASP A 156 -14.41 -3.92 -6.81
N LEU A 157 -15.10 -4.11 -7.93
CA LEU A 157 -15.82 -3.01 -8.55
C LEU A 157 -17.07 -2.67 -7.72
N PRO A 158 -17.34 -1.37 -7.46
CA PRO A 158 -18.58 -0.94 -6.80
C PRO A 158 -19.80 -1.46 -7.58
N ARG A 159 -20.70 -2.16 -6.88
CA ARG A 159 -21.92 -2.76 -7.45
C ARG A 159 -23.12 -1.84 -7.35
#